data_AF-A0A2T1DBF4-F1
#
_entry.id   AF-A0A2T1DBF4-F1
#
_cell.length_a   1.000
_cell.length_b   1.000
_cell.length_c   1.000
_cell.angle_alpha   90.00
_cell.angle_beta   90.00
_cell.angle_gamma   90.00
#
_symmetry.space_group_name_H-M   'P 1'
#
loop_
_entity.id
_entity.type
_entity.pdbx_description
1 polymer ?
#
loop_
_entity_poly.entity_id
_entity_poly.type
_entity_poly.pdbx_seq_one_letter_code
_entity_poly.pdbx_strand_id
1 'polypeptide(L)' 'MTFDLQRTINLARSLSLAEQLELLKVLSNIIQEKYSLETQTIEEEETDFSADSFRQSWQQAMNGQTLPLSAL' A
#
# COMPACT_ATOMS: atom_id res chain seq x y z
N MET A 1 15.02 -4.19 20.78
CA MET A 1 14.44 -3.81 19.48
C MET A 1 13.17 -2.97 19.60
N THR A 2 12.25 -3.24 20.54
CA THR A 2 11.02 -2.43 20.72
C THR A 2 11.23 -1.10 21.46
N PHE A 3 12.26 -1.03 22.33
CA PHE A 3 12.60 0.18 23.08
C PHE A 3 12.95 1.37 22.18
N ASP A 4 13.72 1.15 21.12
CA ASP A 4 14.14 2.21 20.19
C ASP A 4 12.98 2.72 19.32
N LEU A 5 12.05 1.83 18.95
CA LEU A 5 10.82 2.23 18.27
C LEU A 5 9.93 3.07 19.18
N GLN A 6 9.76 2.65 20.44
CA GLN A 6 8.91 3.37 21.38
C GLN A 6 9.50 4.73 21.75
N ARG A 7 10.82 4.84 21.86
CA ARG A 7 11.52 6.12 22.03
C ARG A 7 11.32 7.04 20.82
N THR A 8 11.44 6.51 19.62
CA THR A 8 11.22 7.28 18.37
C THR A 8 9.78 7.78 18.26
N ILE A 9 8.79 6.95 18.62
CA ILE A 9 7.37 7.36 18.66
C ILE A 9 7.14 8.47 19.69
N ASN A 10 7.74 8.35 20.87
CA ASN A 10 7.61 9.38 21.91
C ASN A 10 8.26 10.70 21.49
N LEU A 11 9.39 10.66 20.78
CA LEU A 11 10.00 11.85 20.18
C LEU A 11 9.12 12.46 19.10
N ALA A 12 8.54 11.66 18.20
CA ALA A 12 7.62 12.14 17.18
C ALA A 12 6.37 12.81 17.79
N ARG A 13 5.86 12.30 18.92
CA ARG A 13 4.75 12.89 19.67
C ARG A 13 5.10 14.22 20.34
N SER A 14 6.37 14.47 20.64
CA SER A 14 6.83 15.74 21.23
C SER A 14 6.94 16.87 20.21
N LEU A 15 6.87 16.57 18.91
CA LEU A 15 6.88 17.54 17.82
C LEU A 15 5.55 18.30 17.73
N SER A 16 5.59 19.51 17.18
CA SER A 16 4.38 20.26 16.83
C SER A 16 3.60 19.57 15.70
N LEU A 17 2.32 19.91 15.54
CA LEU A 17 1.47 19.32 14.50
C LEU A 17 2.05 19.52 13.08
N ALA A 18 2.65 20.69 12.80
CA ALA A 18 3.28 20.96 11.51
C ALA A 18 4.47 20.03 11.24
N GLU A 19 5.33 19.85 12.25
CA GLU A 19 6.49 18.96 12.17
C GLU A 19 6.08 17.48 12.07
N GLN A 20 4.99 17.07 12.73
CA GLN A 20 4.44 15.73 12.61
C GLN A 20 3.93 15.45 11.19
N LEU A 21 3.29 16.42 10.54
CA LEU A 21 2.80 16.28 9.17
C LEU A 21 3.95 16.22 8.15
N GLU A 22 4.99 17.04 8.34
CA GLU A 22 6.19 16.98 7.50
C GLU A 22 6.94 15.65 7.68
N LEU A 23 7.08 15.16 8.92
CA LEU A 23 7.65 13.85 9.20
C LEU A 23 6.84 12.73 8.51
N LEU A 24 5.51 12.80 8.54
CA LEU A 24 4.65 11.82 7.87
C LEU A 24 4.85 11.81 6.35
N LYS A 25 4.97 12.98 5.71
CA LYS A 25 5.25 13.08 4.28
C LYS A 25 6.60 12.45 3.93
N VAL A 26 7.63 12.77 4.70
CA VAL A 26 8.99 12.21 4.49
C VAL A 26 8.96 10.68 4.63
N LEU A 27 8.32 10.17 5.68
CA LEU A 27 8.19 8.72 5.89
C LEU A 27 7.37 8.05 4.77
N SER A 28 6.30 8.68 4.30
CA SER A 28 5.51 8.20 3.17
C SER A 28 6.36 8.10 1.91
N ASN A 29 7.16 9.12 1.61
CA ASN A 29 8.06 9.11 0.44
C ASN A 29 9.11 8.01 0.56
N ILE A 30 9.73 7.83 1.73
CA ILE A 30 10.73 6.76 1.94
C ILE A 30 10.09 5.38 1.72
N ILE A 31 8.87 5.17 2.23
CA ILE A 31 8.14 3.91 2.04
C ILE A 31 7.83 3.70 0.55
N GLN A 32 7.36 4.73 -0.15
CA GLN A 32 7.07 4.68 -1.58
C GLN A 32 8.32 4.40 -2.41
N GLU A 33 9.42 5.11 -2.17
CA GLU A 33 10.71 4.89 -2.82
C GLU A 33 11.20 3.46 -2.62
N LYS A 34 11.09 2.93 -1.40
CA LYS A 34 11.44 1.55 -1.10
C LYS A 34 10.59 0.57 -1.91
N TYR A 35 9.28 0.77 -1.97
CA TYR A 35 8.39 -0.07 -2.78
C TYR A 35 8.66 0.05 -4.28
N SER A 36 8.98 1.25 -4.79
CA SER A 36 9.38 1.46 -6.18
C SER A 36 10.72 0.79 -6.51
N LEU A 37 11.65 0.73 -5.57
CA LEU A 37 12.93 0.04 -5.73
C LEU A 37 12.77 -1.49 -5.69
N GLU A 38 11.89 -1.99 -4.81
CA GLU A 38 11.53 -3.41 -4.74
C GLU A 38 10.77 -3.89 -5.99
N THR A 39 10.01 -3.01 -6.65
CA THR A 39 9.33 -3.35 -7.93
C THR A 39 10.24 -3.31 -9.15
N GLN A 40 11.41 -2.67 -9.09
CA GLN A 40 12.40 -2.70 -10.19
C GLN A 40 13.28 -3.97 -10.19
N THR A 41 13.29 -4.74 -9.11
CA THR A 41 14.09 -5.98 -8.99
C THR A 41 13.31 -7.24 -9.33
N ILE A 42 12.03 -7.11 -9.68
CA ILE A 42 11.16 -8.20 -10.11
C ILE A 42 10.79 -7.92 -11.57
N GLU A 43 11.62 -8.35 -12.51
CA GLU A 43 11.11 -8.71 -13.84
C GLU A 43 10.28 -10.00 -13.67
N GLU A 44 9.14 -10.07 -14.39
CA GLU A 44 8.18 -11.20 -14.50
C GLU A 44 7.19 -11.34 -13.31
N GLU A 45 5.87 -11.31 -13.45
CA GLU A 45 4.97 -11.61 -14.56
C GLU A 45 3.99 -10.45 -14.83
N GLU A 46 3.34 -10.47 -15.99
CA GLU A 46 2.21 -9.64 -16.38
C GLU A 46 0.97 -9.90 -15.48
N THR A 47 1.08 -9.63 -14.17
CA THR A 47 -0.06 -9.45 -13.27
C THR A 47 -0.32 -7.95 -13.13
N ASP A 48 -0.39 -7.25 -14.25
CA ASP A 48 -0.74 -5.84 -14.23
C ASP A 48 -2.21 -5.74 -13.81
N PHE A 49 -2.46 -4.99 -12.74
CA PHE A 49 -3.81 -4.73 -12.29
C PHE A 49 -4.50 -3.86 -13.34
N SER A 50 -5.25 -4.49 -14.24
CA SER A 50 -6.06 -3.76 -15.20
C SER A 50 -7.33 -3.24 -14.53
N ALA A 51 -7.43 -1.91 -14.43
CA ALA A 51 -8.63 -1.24 -13.94
C ALA A 51 -9.89 -1.61 -14.75
N ASP A 52 -9.72 -1.98 -16.02
CA ASP A 52 -10.80 -2.46 -16.88
C ASP A 52 -11.28 -3.85 -16.45
N SER A 53 -10.37 -4.78 -16.16
CA SER A 53 -10.70 -6.11 -15.62
C SER A 53 -11.39 -6.02 -14.26
N PHE A 54 -10.95 -5.10 -13.40
CA PHE A 54 -11.61 -4.84 -12.12
C PHE A 54 -13.03 -4.31 -12.31
N ARG A 55 -13.23 -3.31 -13.17
CA ARG A 55 -14.57 -2.75 -13.46
C ARG A 55 -15.51 -3.80 -14.02
N GLN A 56 -15.02 -4.63 -14.93
CA GLN A 56 -15.80 -5.72 -15.52
C GLN A 56 -16.22 -6.75 -14.47
N SER A 57 -15.30 -7.17 -13.61
CA SER A 57 -15.58 -8.08 -12.49
C SER A 57 -16.59 -7.48 -11.51
N TRP A 58 -16.45 -6.20 -11.19
CA TRP A 58 -17.38 -5.49 -10.29
C TRP A 58 -18.79 -5.40 -10.88
N GLN A 59 -18.90 -5.10 -12.18
CA GLN A 59 -20.18 -5.07 -12.87
C GLN A 59 -20.84 -6.45 -12.96
N GLN A 60 -20.05 -7.52 -13.14
CA GLN A 60 -20.55 -8.89 -13.12
C GLN A 60 -21.06 -9.27 -11.72
N ALA A 61 -20.33 -8.93 -10.66
CA ALA A 61 -20.76 -9.16 -9.27
C ALA A 61 -22.06 -8.41 -8.93
N MET A 62 -22.21 -7.15 -9.37
CA MET A 62 -23.44 -6.36 -9.20
C MET A 62 -24.64 -6.98 -9.92
N ASN A 63 -24.40 -7.67 -11.04
CA ASN A 63 -25.43 -8.40 -11.78
C ASN A 63 -25.64 -9.84 -11.28
N GLY A 64 -25.03 -10.22 -10.15
CA GLY A 64 -25.14 -11.55 -9.55
C GLY A 64 -24.38 -12.65 -10.29
N GLN A 65 -23.53 -12.29 -11.27
CA GLN A 65 -22.64 -13.21 -11.98
C GLN A 65 -21.31 -13.28 -11.22
N THR A 66 -21.28 -14.04 -10.13
CA THR A 66 -20.03 -14.34 -9.43
C THR A 66 -19.42 -15.63 -9.97
N LEU A 67 -18.09 -15.71 -10.01
CA LEU A 67 -17.39 -16.96 -10.33
C LEU A 67 -17.88 -18.09 -9.40
N PRO A 68 -18.24 -19.27 -9.94
CA PRO A 68 -18.66 -20.37 -9.10
C PRO A 68 -17.47 -20.82 -8.24
N LEU A 69 -17.73 -21.07 -6.95
CA LEU A 69 -16.73 -21.53 -5.98
C LEU A 69 -16.01 -22.83 -6.39
N SER A 70 -16.51 -23.53 -7.40
CA SER A 70 -15.89 -24.71 -8.01
C SER A 70 -14.67 -24.40 -8.89
N ALA A 71 -14.35 -23.13 -9.11
CA ALA A 71 -13.16 -22.68 -9.84
C ALA A 71 -12.02 -22.19 -8.93
N LEU A 72 -12.18 -22.35 -7.60
CA LEU A 72 -11.11 -22.23 -6.60
C LEU A 72 -10.53 -23.63 -6.30
#